data_AF-A0A1T5BZZ1-F1
#
_entry.id   AF-A0A1T5BZZ1-F1
#
_cell.length_a   1.000
_cell.length_b   1.000
_cell.length_c   1.000
_cell.angle_alpha   90.00
_cell.angle_beta   90.00
_cell.angle_gamma   90.00
#
_symmetry.space_group_name_H-M   'P 1'
#
loop_
_entity.id
_entity.type
_entity.pdbx_description
1 polymer ?
#
loop_
_entity_poly.entity_id
_entity_poly.type
_entity_poly.pdbx_seq_one_letter_code
_entity_poly.pdbx_strand_id
1 'polypeptide(L)'
;MNSLLFLNIGTQEMVLLAVFAIAGLAPLIFAVLALIDIFKRDFSQKTTDRILLILLVLLLPIIGSIIYFVGLRDSYPLNRKVV
;
A
#
# COMPACT_ATOMS: atom_id res chain seq x y z
N MET A 1 -15.14 23.78 -22.30
CA MET A 1 -15.53 23.04 -21.09
C MET A 1 -16.64 22.02 -21.39
N ASN A 2 -16.49 21.19 -22.44
CA ASN A 2 -17.59 20.35 -22.95
C ASN A 2 -17.26 18.84 -23.00
N SER A 3 -16.14 18.38 -22.45
CA SER A 3 -15.67 17.00 -22.62
C SER A 3 -16.23 15.99 -21.60
N LEU A 4 -17.04 16.42 -20.63
CA LEU A 4 -17.63 15.56 -19.59
C LEU A 4 -19.16 15.36 -19.75
N LEU A 5 -19.75 15.93 -20.81
CA LEU A 5 -21.19 15.81 -21.12
C LEU A 5 -21.64 14.41 -21.53
N PHE A 6 -20.72 13.46 -21.76
CA PHE A 6 -21.07 12.10 -22.23
C PHE A 6 -21.67 11.21 -21.13
N LEU A 7 -21.35 11.47 -19.86
CA LEU A 7 -21.81 10.63 -18.76
C LEU A 7 -22.98 11.23 -17.96
N ASN A 8 -23.40 12.47 -18.28
CA ASN A 8 -24.44 13.21 -17.53
C ASN A 8 -24.21 13.21 -16.00
N ILE A 9 -22.95 13.26 -15.57
CA ILE A 9 -22.57 13.17 -14.15
C ILE A 9 -22.45 14.58 -13.59
N GLY A 10 -23.16 14.84 -12.48
CA GLY A 10 -23.04 16.10 -11.75
C GLY A 10 -21.75 16.22 -10.94
N THR A 11 -21.55 17.38 -10.33
CA THR A 11 -20.34 17.64 -9.52
C THR A 11 -20.27 16.74 -8.28
N GLN A 12 -21.41 16.38 -7.70
CA GLN A 12 -21.46 15.55 -6.49
C GLN A 12 -21.02 14.10 -6.78
N GLU A 13 -21.44 13.56 -7.90
CA GLU A 13 -21.12 12.20 -8.34
C GLU A 13 -19.66 12.11 -8.77
N MET A 14 -19.09 13.17 -9.36
CA MET A 14 -17.65 13.25 -9.63
C MET A 14 -16.82 13.19 -8.34
N VAL A 15 -17.24 13.89 -7.28
CA VAL A 15 -16.59 13.82 -5.97
C VAL A 15 -16.71 12.42 -5.39
N LEU A 16 -17.89 11.80 -5.48
CA LEU A 16 -18.12 10.45 -5.00
C LEU A 16 -17.21 9.42 -5.71
N LEU A 17 -17.11 9.49 -7.04
CA LEU A 17 -16.22 8.65 -7.83
C LEU A 17 -14.75 8.84 -7.44
N ALA A 18 -14.32 10.08 -7.23
CA ALA A 18 -12.96 10.36 -6.78
C ALA A 18 -12.68 9.77 -5.38
N VAL A 19 -13.62 9.89 -4.45
CA VAL A 19 -13.50 9.30 -3.11
C VAL A 19 -13.41 7.78 -3.19
N PHE A 20 -14.26 7.12 -3.98
CA PHE A 20 -14.19 5.67 -4.15
C PHE A 20 -12.92 5.23 -4.86
N ALA A 21 -12.46 5.96 -5.87
CA ALA A 21 -11.22 5.67 -6.56
C ALA A 21 -10.03 5.76 -5.60
N ILE A 22 -9.95 6.80 -4.78
CA ILE A 22 -8.89 6.96 -3.78
C ILE A 22 -9.01 5.89 -2.69
N ALA A 23 -10.21 5.69 -2.14
CA ALA A 23 -10.44 4.69 -1.09
C ALA A 23 -10.17 3.26 -1.56
N GLY A 24 -10.33 2.96 -2.85
CA GLY A 24 -9.99 1.66 -3.44
C GLY A 24 -8.51 1.53 -3.81
N LEU A 25 -7.95 2.54 -4.49
CA LEU A 25 -6.59 2.47 -5.03
C LEU A 25 -5.51 2.78 -4.01
N ALA A 26 -5.73 3.73 -3.10
CA ALA A 26 -4.72 4.11 -2.12
C ALA A 26 -4.29 2.93 -1.22
N PRO A 27 -5.21 2.12 -0.66
CA PRO A 27 -4.82 0.93 0.12
C PRO A 27 -3.95 -0.03 -0.68
N LEU A 28 -4.31 -0.28 -1.95
CA LEU A 28 -3.55 -1.12 -2.87
C LEU A 28 -2.14 -0.58 -3.12
N ILE A 29 -2.01 0.72 -3.39
CA ILE A 29 -0.71 1.37 -3.59
C ILE A 29 0.15 1.23 -2.33
N PHE A 30 -0.40 1.49 -1.15
CA PHE A 30 0.32 1.33 0.12
C PHE A 30 0.80 -0.10 0.33
N ALA A 31 -0.07 -1.09 0.11
CA ALA A 31 0.31 -2.50 0.24
C ALA A 31 1.41 -2.89 -0.74
N VAL A 32 1.30 -2.52 -2.02
CA VAL A 32 2.32 -2.83 -3.02
C VAL A 32 3.67 -2.20 -2.64
N LEU A 33 3.68 -0.94 -2.23
CA LEU A 33 4.91 -0.26 -1.79
C LEU A 33 5.53 -0.95 -0.56
N ALA A 34 4.71 -1.31 0.44
CA ALA A 34 5.18 -2.00 1.64
C ALA A 34 5.74 -3.38 1.30
N LEU A 35 5.04 -4.17 0.46
CA LEU A 35 5.51 -5.48 0.03
C LEU A 35 6.85 -5.37 -0.72
N ILE A 36 6.98 -4.45 -1.67
CA ILE A 36 8.24 -4.23 -2.40
C ILE A 36 9.39 -3.93 -1.42
N ASP A 37 9.18 -3.07 -0.42
CA ASP A 37 10.21 -2.75 0.58
C ASP A 37 10.51 -3.97 1.48
N ILE A 38 9.50 -4.75 1.89
CA ILE A 38 9.67 -6.01 2.64
C ILE A 38 10.54 -7.00 1.85
N PHE A 39 10.30 -7.16 0.55
CA PHE A 39 11.08 -8.08 -0.28
C PHE A 39 12.54 -7.64 -0.47
N LYS A 40 12.83 -6.33 -0.36
CA LYS A 40 14.18 -5.77 -0.43
C LYS A 40 14.95 -5.83 0.89
N ARG A 41 14.29 -6.09 2.01
CA ARG A 41 14.91 -6.13 3.34
C ARG A 41 15.41 -7.51 3.72
N ASP A 42 16.39 -7.52 4.62
CA ASP A 42 16.98 -8.73 5.17
C ASP A 42 16.18 -9.26 6.35
N PHE A 43 15.69 -10.50 6.20
CA PHE A 43 14.95 -11.26 7.20
C PHE A 43 15.64 -12.60 7.52
N SER A 44 16.93 -12.76 7.24
CA SER A 44 17.64 -14.05 7.34
C SER A 44 17.51 -14.76 8.69
N GLN A 45 17.33 -14.02 9.80
CA GLN A 45 17.14 -14.58 11.14
C GLN A 45 15.69 -14.44 11.66
N LYS A 46 14.78 -13.91 10.83
CA LYS A 46 13.42 -13.49 11.22
C LYS A 46 12.38 -13.84 10.14
N THR A 47 12.42 -15.08 9.64
CA THR A 47 11.51 -15.55 8.58
C THR A 47 10.04 -15.46 8.98
N THR A 48 9.71 -15.80 10.23
CA THR A 48 8.34 -15.69 10.75
C THR A 48 7.84 -14.25 10.69
N ASP A 49 8.64 -13.28 11.11
CA ASP A 49 8.28 -11.86 11.08
C ASP A 49 7.99 -11.40 9.65
N ARG A 50 8.79 -11.85 8.67
CA ARG A 50 8.54 -11.54 7.25
C ARG A 50 7.17 -12.03 6.80
N ILE A 51 6.82 -13.27 7.13
CA ILE A 51 5.53 -13.87 6.76
C ILE A 51 4.39 -13.12 7.44
N LEU A 52 4.51 -12.83 8.73
CA LEU A 52 3.51 -12.09 9.49
C LEU A 52 3.29 -10.67 8.94
N LEU A 53 4.37 -9.97 8.58
CA LEU A 53 4.28 -8.65 7.96
C LEU A 53 3.61 -8.69 6.59
N ILE A 54 3.95 -9.66 5.75
CA ILE A 54 3.29 -9.85 4.45
C ILE A 54 1.79 -10.11 4.66
N LEU A 55 1.42 -11.02 5.57
CA LEU A 55 0.03 -11.31 5.87
C LEU A 55 -0.71 -10.07 6.41
N LEU A 56 -0.09 -9.32 7.32
CA LEU A 56 -0.65 -8.11 7.89
C LEU A 56 -0.91 -7.05 6.82
N VAL A 57 0.05 -6.83 5.91
CA VAL A 57 -0.09 -5.87 4.80
C VAL A 57 -1.16 -6.31 3.79
N LEU A 58 -1.28 -7.61 3.51
CA LEU A 58 -2.29 -8.11 2.58
C LEU A 58 -3.72 -8.04 3.15
N LEU A 59 -3.89 -8.38 4.44
CA LEU A 59 -5.19 -8.40 5.09
C LEU A 59 -5.66 -7.00 5.51
N LEU A 60 -4.73 -6.12 5.91
CA LEU A 60 -5.02 -4.75 6.30
C LEU A 60 -4.07 -3.79 5.54
N PRO A 61 -4.34 -3.47 4.27
CA PRO A 61 -3.42 -2.71 3.42
C PRO A 61 -2.98 -1.36 3.99
N ILE A 62 -3.91 -0.56 4.53
CA ILE A 62 -3.57 0.73 5.12
C ILE A 62 -2.81 0.52 6.44
N ILE A 63 -3.43 -0.16 7.40
CA ILE A 63 -2.91 -0.29 8.76
C ILE A 63 -1.60 -1.08 8.79
N GLY A 64 -1.54 -2.20 8.07
CA GLY A 64 -0.34 -3.02 7.94
C GLY A 64 0.83 -2.29 7.30
N SER A 65 0.57 -1.50 6.25
CA SER A 65 1.61 -0.67 5.63
C SER A 65 2.10 0.42 6.57
N ILE A 66 1.21 1.08 7.33
CA ILE A 66 1.60 2.09 8.32
C ILE A 66 2.46 1.48 9.42
N ILE A 67 2.02 0.37 10.02
CA ILE A 67 2.77 -0.33 11.06
C ILE A 67 4.15 -0.73 10.54
N TYR A 68 4.21 -1.25 9.31
CA TYR A 68 5.47 -1.59 8.67
C TYR A 68 6.36 -0.36 8.50
N PHE A 69 5.92 0.66 7.75
CA PHE A 69 6.75 1.80 7.38
C PHE A 69 7.20 2.65 8.57
N VAL A 70 6.31 2.86 9.55
CA VAL A 70 6.57 3.77 10.68
C VAL A 70 7.20 3.03 11.85
N GLY A 71 6.76 1.80 12.14
CA GLY A 71 7.15 1.10 13.37
C GLY A 71 8.27 0.08 13.20
N LEU A 72 8.27 -0.67 12.10
CA LEU A 72 9.06 -1.90 12.00
C LEU A 72 10.14 -1.86 10.91
N ARG A 73 10.00 -0.98 9.92
CA ARG A 73 10.88 -0.84 8.76
C ARG A 73 12.36 -0.80 9.15
N ASP A 74 12.71 0.04 10.13
CA ASP A 74 14.10 0.27 10.51
C ASP A 74 14.70 -0.88 11.33
N SER A 75 13.88 -1.84 11.77
CA SER A 75 14.35 -3.06 12.44
C SER A 75 14.92 -4.11 11.47
N TYR A 76 14.72 -3.92 10.16
CA TYR A 76 15.19 -4.83 9.11
C TYR A 76 16.04 -4.05 8.12
N PRO A 77 17.37 -4.26 8.05
CA PRO A 77 18.22 -3.54 7.11
C PRO A 77 17.94 -3.96 5.66
N LEU A 78 18.36 -3.14 4.69
CA LEU A 78 18.29 -3.53 3.28
C LEU A 78 19.19 -4.72 2.99
N ASN A 79 18.71 -5.66 2.18
CA ASN A 79 19.50 -6.79 1.72
C ASN A 79 20.52 -6.31 0.68
N ARG A 80 21.79 -6.24 1.07
CA ARG A 80 22.91 -5.77 0.21
C ARG A 80 23.15 -6.61 -1.05
N LYS A 81 22.50 -7.77 -1.19
CA LYS A 81 22.57 -8.59 -2.42
C LYS A 81 21.51 -8.20 -3.46
N VAL A 82 20.50 -7.42 -3.06
CA VAL A 82 19.32 -7.06 -3.86
C VAL A 82 19.30 -5.55 -4.18
N VAL A 83 20.21 -4.78 -3.56
CA VAL A 83 20.50 -3.36 -3.86
C VAL A 83 21.66 -3.29 -4.83
#